data_AF-A0A3S4AUC9-F1
#
_entry.id   AF-A0A3S4AUC9-F1
#
_cell.length_a   1.000
_cell.length_b   1.000
_cell.length_c   1.000
_cell.angle_alpha   90.00
_cell.angle_beta   90.00
_cell.angle_gamma   90.00
#
_symmetry.space_group_name_H-M   'P 1'
#
loop_
_entity.id
_entity.type
_entity.pdbx_description
1 polymer ?
#
loop_
_entity_poly.entity_id
_entity_poly.type
_entity_poly.pdbx_seq_one_letter_code
_entity_poly.pdbx_strand_id
1 'polypeptide(L)'
;MAPSRQHTFTLVPNPLGVQGLMSRPASGPESKPPMTSKQAQKLYRQATRGPRLSKAEQRRIEREEQERIRRELAKDKQAAKARALREKKKAKEQQVLEEKRRRGLPLVDVRPSQDTISRFVRGNGAGKKRDATGTKVDLPTVEEEPDDIDRPRTEDGLEKKTSCEQGEWDHRSRPRLLPG
;
A
#
# COMPACT_ATOMS: atom_id res chain seq x y z
N MET A 1 -93.20 19.93 -0.87
CA MET A 1 -92.11 19.43 -1.74
C MET A 1 -91.26 20.61 -2.14
N ALA A 2 -89.97 20.65 -1.76
CA ALA A 2 -89.06 21.72 -2.17
C ALA A 2 -88.34 21.32 -3.48
N PRO A 3 -88.15 22.24 -4.45
CA PRO A 3 -87.49 21.91 -5.71
C PRO A 3 -85.99 21.68 -5.50
N SER A 4 -85.44 20.65 -6.16
CA SER A 4 -84.02 20.30 -6.10
C SER A 4 -83.15 21.38 -6.75
N ARG A 5 -82.10 21.82 -6.05
CA ARG A 5 -81.12 22.78 -6.57
C ARG A 5 -80.25 22.09 -7.62
N GLN A 6 -80.25 22.60 -8.85
CA GLN A 6 -79.33 22.18 -9.90
C GLN A 6 -77.94 22.80 -9.66
N HIS A 7 -76.89 21.99 -9.68
CA HIS A 7 -75.52 22.46 -9.62
C HIS A 7 -75.03 22.78 -11.04
N THR A 8 -74.87 24.07 -11.35
CA THR A 8 -74.26 24.54 -12.59
C THR A 8 -72.73 24.57 -12.44
N PHE A 9 -72.01 24.15 -13.49
CA PHE A 9 -70.56 24.27 -13.52
C PHE A 9 -70.17 25.71 -13.87
N THR A 10 -69.17 26.25 -13.17
CA THR A 10 -68.55 27.53 -13.51
C THR A 10 -67.51 27.29 -14.59
N LEU A 11 -67.65 27.97 -15.72
CA LEU A 11 -66.73 27.85 -16.85
C LEU A 11 -65.42 28.57 -16.49
N VAL A 12 -64.37 27.80 -16.19
CA VAL A 12 -63.04 28.34 -15.90
C VAL A 12 -62.43 28.85 -17.20
N PRO A 13 -62.06 30.14 -17.32
CA PRO A 13 -61.45 30.68 -18.53
C PRO A 13 -60.16 29.93 -18.86
N ASN A 14 -60.05 29.40 -20.09
CA ASN A 14 -58.84 28.70 -20.53
C ASN A 14 -57.69 29.72 -20.71
N PRO A 15 -56.62 29.66 -19.88
CA PRO A 15 -55.52 30.63 -19.95
C PRO A 15 -54.67 30.50 -21.23
N LEU A 16 -54.81 29.39 -21.97
CA LEU A 16 -54.12 29.14 -23.24
C LEU A 16 -54.99 29.44 -24.47
N GLY A 17 -56.28 29.79 -24.27
CA GLY A 17 -57.16 30.24 -25.33
C GLY A 17 -56.85 31.67 -25.79
N VAL A 18 -57.31 32.03 -26.98
CA VAL A 18 -57.10 33.37 -27.59
C VAL A 18 -57.49 34.53 -26.66
N GLN A 19 -58.56 34.41 -25.87
CA GLN A 19 -58.95 35.42 -24.88
C GLN A 19 -58.04 35.47 -23.64
N GLY A 20 -57.46 34.34 -23.23
CA GLY A 20 -56.50 34.26 -22.11
C GLY A 20 -55.16 34.90 -22.44
N LEU A 21 -54.73 34.79 -23.71
CA LEU A 21 -53.52 35.44 -24.21
C LEU A 21 -53.69 36.97 -24.32
N MET A 22 -54.89 37.44 -24.67
CA MET A 22 -55.22 38.88 -24.82
C MET A 22 -55.47 39.60 -23.49
N SER A 23 -55.89 38.88 -22.44
CA SER A 23 -56.22 39.45 -21.12
C SER A 23 -55.03 39.47 -20.15
N ARG A 24 -53.84 39.05 -20.61
CA ARG A 24 -52.65 39.01 -19.77
C ARG A 24 -52.15 40.44 -19.50
N PRO A 25 -51.98 40.86 -18.24
CA PRO A 25 -51.57 42.22 -17.92
C PRO A 25 -50.19 42.51 -18.51
N ALA A 26 -50.06 43.63 -19.21
CA ALA A 26 -48.82 44.09 -19.83
C ALA A 26 -47.69 44.45 -18.84
N SER A 27 -47.97 44.39 -17.53
CA SER A 27 -47.03 44.67 -16.43
C SER A 27 -46.39 43.42 -15.80
N GLY A 28 -46.59 42.23 -16.36
CA GLY A 28 -45.82 41.04 -15.97
C GLY A 28 -44.36 41.13 -16.40
N PRO A 29 -43.43 40.35 -15.81
CA PRO A 29 -42.02 40.33 -16.23
C PRO A 29 -41.99 40.16 -17.74
N GLU A 30 -41.22 41.03 -18.41
CA GLU A 30 -41.15 41.10 -19.87
C GLU A 30 -41.22 39.70 -20.45
N SER A 31 -42.30 39.43 -21.17
CA SER A 31 -42.56 38.14 -21.79
C SER A 31 -41.53 37.92 -22.89
N LYS A 32 -40.29 37.59 -22.50
CA LYS A 32 -39.24 37.26 -23.44
C LYS A 32 -39.77 36.07 -24.24
N PRO A 33 -39.82 36.18 -25.58
CA PRO A 33 -40.25 35.07 -26.41
C PRO A 33 -39.44 33.82 -26.04
N PRO A 34 -40.03 32.62 -26.16
CA PRO A 34 -39.31 31.39 -25.85
C PRO A 34 -38.02 31.36 -26.66
N MET A 35 -36.89 31.23 -25.95
CA MET A 35 -35.57 31.31 -26.55
C MET A 35 -35.43 30.26 -27.66
N THR A 36 -34.90 30.67 -28.81
CA THR A 36 -34.65 29.74 -29.91
C THR A 36 -33.54 28.75 -29.53
N SER A 37 -33.58 27.52 -30.06
CA SER A 37 -32.53 26.52 -29.80
C SER A 37 -31.10 27.05 -30.08
N LYS A 38 -30.93 27.87 -31.12
CA LYS A 38 -29.64 28.52 -31.44
C LYS A 38 -29.20 29.51 -30.36
N GLN A 39 -30.14 30.29 -29.81
CA GLN A 39 -29.85 31.22 -28.71
C GLN A 39 -29.53 30.45 -27.43
N ALA A 40 -30.22 29.36 -27.14
CA ALA A 40 -29.91 28.47 -26.01
C ALA A 40 -28.49 27.92 -26.10
N GLN A 41 -28.14 27.40 -27.28
CA GLN A 41 -26.80 26.87 -27.54
C GLN A 41 -25.73 27.97 -27.44
N LYS A 42 -26.03 29.19 -27.89
CA LYS A 42 -25.11 30.35 -27.76
C LYS A 42 -24.87 30.70 -26.29
N LEU A 43 -25.92 30.80 -25.48
CA LEU A 43 -25.79 31.07 -24.05
C LEU A 43 -25.04 29.95 -23.33
N TYR A 44 -25.32 28.68 -23.67
CA TYR A 44 -24.59 27.55 -23.12
C TYR A 44 -23.10 27.65 -23.42
N ARG A 45 -22.74 27.91 -24.69
CA ARG A 45 -21.33 28.10 -25.09
C ARG A 45 -20.68 29.30 -24.42
N GLN A 46 -21.42 30.38 -24.17
CA GLN A 46 -20.90 31.55 -23.46
C GLN A 46 -20.69 31.28 -21.97
N ALA A 47 -21.63 30.57 -21.33
CA ALA A 47 -21.56 30.20 -19.92
C ALA A 47 -20.49 29.13 -19.64
N THR A 48 -20.27 28.21 -20.58
CA THR A 48 -19.25 27.14 -20.45
C THR A 48 -17.86 27.57 -20.91
N ARG A 49 -17.74 28.73 -21.59
CA ARG A 49 -16.43 29.25 -21.98
C ARG A 49 -15.71 29.74 -20.74
N GLY A 50 -14.73 28.97 -20.28
CA GLY A 50 -13.83 29.38 -19.20
C GLY A 50 -13.06 30.66 -19.54
N PRO A 51 -12.39 31.27 -18.54
CA PRO A 51 -11.58 32.46 -18.73
C PRO A 51 -10.59 32.28 -19.90
N ARG A 52 -10.54 33.26 -20.80
CA ARG A 52 -9.56 33.27 -21.90
C ARG A 52 -8.19 33.59 -21.32
N LEU A 53 -7.46 32.55 -20.92
CA LEU A 53 -6.08 32.67 -20.48
C LEU A 53 -5.19 33.12 -21.65
N SER A 54 -4.19 33.96 -21.35
CA SER A 54 -3.19 34.35 -22.33
C SER A 54 -2.38 33.11 -22.78
N LYS A 55 -1.89 33.08 -24.02
CA LYS A 55 -1.02 31.99 -24.51
C LYS A 55 0.21 31.76 -23.61
N ALA A 56 0.67 32.79 -22.89
CA ALA A 56 1.77 32.66 -21.94
C ALA A 56 1.35 31.90 -20.67
N GLU A 57 0.16 32.18 -20.15
CA GLU A 57 -0.38 31.51 -18.97
C GLU A 57 -0.78 30.07 -19.28
N GLN A 58 -1.33 29.81 -20.46
CA GLN A 58 -1.63 28.44 -20.93
C GLN A 58 -0.37 27.58 -20.95
N ARG A 59 0.71 28.07 -21.56
CA ARG A 59 2.00 27.34 -21.59
C ARG A 59 2.60 27.11 -20.21
N ARG A 60 2.36 28.03 -19.26
CA ARG A 60 2.80 27.86 -17.88
C ARG A 60 2.01 26.74 -17.19
N ILE A 61 0.69 26.74 -17.31
CA ILE A 61 -0.18 25.70 -16.74
C ILE A 61 0.14 24.34 -17.36
N GLU A 62 0.25 24.26 -18.68
CA GLU A 62 0.61 23.02 -19.39
C GLU A 62 1.98 22.48 -18.93
N ARG A 63 2.97 23.35 -18.70
CA ARG A 63 4.27 22.94 -18.18
C ARG A 63 4.17 22.44 -16.74
N GLU A 64 3.44 23.15 -15.87
CA GLU A 64 3.24 22.74 -14.49
C GLU A 64 2.52 21.39 -14.41
N GLU A 65 1.54 21.13 -15.28
CA GLU A 65 0.87 19.83 -15.40
C GLU A 65 1.82 18.73 -15.90
N GLN A 66 2.62 19.02 -16.93
CA GLN A 66 3.63 18.07 -17.42
C GLN A 66 4.68 17.75 -16.35
N GLU A 67 5.10 18.72 -15.55
CA GLU A 67 6.03 18.53 -14.45
C GLU A 67 5.42 17.68 -13.33
N ARG A 68 4.13 17.86 -13.00
CA ARG A 68 3.41 16.98 -12.06
C ARG A 68 3.39 15.54 -12.55
N ILE A 69 3.02 15.32 -13.82
CA ILE A 69 3.01 13.99 -14.42
C ILE A 69 4.41 13.37 -14.38
N ARG A 70 5.45 14.13 -14.77
CA ARG A 70 6.85 13.64 -14.71
C ARG A 70 7.27 13.29 -13.29
N ARG A 71 6.87 14.08 -12.29
CA ARG A 71 7.20 13.86 -10.88
C ARG A 71 6.56 12.59 -10.35
N GLU A 72 5.31 12.32 -10.70
CA GLU A 72 4.60 11.09 -10.31
C GLU A 72 5.25 9.86 -10.95
N LEU A 73 5.49 9.88 -12.26
CA LEU A 73 6.18 8.80 -12.96
C LEU A 73 7.60 8.55 -12.43
N ALA A 74 8.31 9.59 -12.00
CA ALA A 74 9.63 9.45 -11.39
C ALA A 74 9.56 8.73 -10.04
N LYS A 75 8.57 9.07 -9.20
CA LYS A 75 8.33 8.38 -7.92
C LYS A 75 7.98 6.92 -8.13
N ASP A 76 7.11 6.62 -9.10
CA ASP A 76 6.70 5.24 -9.40
C ASP A 76 7.87 4.40 -9.91
N LYS A 77 8.70 4.98 -10.79
CA LYS A 77 9.93 4.33 -11.26
C LYS A 77 10.91 4.06 -10.12
N GLN A 78 11.07 4.99 -9.18
CA GLN A 78 11.92 4.81 -8.01
C GLN A 78 11.37 3.71 -7.09
N ALA A 79 10.06 3.73 -6.81
CA ALA A 79 9.41 2.69 -6.02
C ALA A 79 9.51 1.31 -6.67
N ALA A 80 9.30 1.21 -7.99
CA ALA A 80 9.45 -0.02 -8.75
C ALA A 80 10.89 -0.54 -8.71
N LYS A 81 11.89 0.34 -8.89
CA LYS A 81 13.31 -0.03 -8.73
C LYS A 81 13.63 -0.54 -7.33
N ALA A 82 13.11 0.12 -6.29
CA ALA A 82 13.31 -0.31 -4.91
C ALA A 82 12.67 -1.68 -4.61
N ARG A 83 11.46 -1.93 -5.14
CA ARG A 83 10.80 -3.24 -5.05
C ARG A 83 11.61 -4.32 -5.78
N ALA A 84 12.04 -4.05 -7.02
CA ALA A 84 12.85 -4.98 -7.79
C ALA A 84 14.18 -5.32 -7.12
N LEU A 85 14.85 -4.35 -6.46
CA LEU A 85 16.07 -4.63 -5.69
C LEU A 85 15.81 -5.51 -4.47
N ARG A 86 14.71 -5.26 -3.74
CA ARG A 86 14.31 -6.10 -2.59
C ARG A 86 13.95 -7.51 -3.03
N GLU A 87 13.23 -7.66 -4.14
CA GLU A 87 12.88 -8.96 -4.72
C GLU A 87 14.12 -9.72 -5.18
N LYS A 88 15.07 -9.06 -5.86
CA LYS A 88 16.36 -9.67 -6.20
C LYS A 88 17.14 -10.14 -4.97
N LYS A 89 17.14 -9.36 -3.89
CA LYS A 89 17.78 -9.76 -2.63
C LYS A 89 17.08 -10.99 -2.02
N LYS A 90 15.74 -10.97 -1.94
CA LYS A 90 14.93 -12.09 -1.46
C LYS A 90 15.15 -13.36 -2.29
N ALA A 91 15.19 -13.24 -3.62
CA ALA A 91 15.41 -14.36 -4.51
C ALA A 91 16.79 -15.01 -4.30
N LYS A 92 17.85 -14.21 -4.11
CA LYS A 92 19.18 -14.72 -3.79
C LYS A 92 19.21 -15.43 -2.44
N GLU A 93 18.58 -14.85 -1.42
CA GLU A 93 18.49 -15.47 -0.09
C GLU A 93 17.69 -16.79 -0.12
N GLN A 94 16.61 -16.85 -0.91
CA GLN A 94 15.82 -18.07 -1.12
C GLN A 94 16.63 -19.15 -1.86
N GLN A 95 17.36 -18.79 -2.91
CA GLN A 95 18.25 -19.73 -3.61
C GLN A 95 19.32 -20.31 -2.67
N VAL A 96 19.95 -19.49 -1.84
CA VAL A 96 20.91 -19.96 -0.84
C VAL A 96 20.24 -20.88 0.19
N LEU A 97 19.02 -20.55 0.62
CA LEU A 97 18.25 -21.38 1.55
C LEU A 97 17.88 -22.73 0.94
N GLU A 98 17.47 -22.76 -0.33
CA GLU A 98 17.14 -23.96 -1.09
C GLU A 98 18.38 -24.82 -1.34
N GLU A 99 19.52 -24.23 -1.67
CA GLU A 99 20.78 -24.94 -1.79
C GLU A 99 21.23 -25.54 -0.46
N LYS A 100 21.14 -24.80 0.65
CA LYS A 100 21.41 -25.34 2.00
C LYS A 100 20.48 -26.49 2.32
N ARG A 101 19.18 -26.34 2.04
CA ARG A 101 18.18 -27.40 2.21
C ARG A 101 18.51 -28.63 1.38
N ARG A 102 18.87 -28.47 0.09
CA ARG A 102 19.23 -29.56 -0.81
C ARG A 102 20.50 -30.29 -0.36
N ARG A 103 21.47 -29.54 0.16
CA ARG A 103 22.73 -30.08 0.71
C ARG A 103 22.57 -30.69 2.11
N GLY A 104 21.37 -30.64 2.70
CA GLY A 104 21.12 -31.13 4.07
C GLY A 104 21.82 -30.31 5.17
N LEU A 105 22.31 -29.12 4.84
CA LEU A 105 22.94 -28.22 5.80
C LEU A 105 21.88 -27.47 6.60
N PRO A 106 22.15 -27.17 7.88
CA PRO A 106 21.18 -26.47 8.71
C PRO A 106 20.88 -25.08 8.16
N LEU A 107 19.59 -24.73 8.11
CA LEU A 107 19.11 -23.46 7.56
C LEU A 107 19.58 -22.25 8.38
N VAL A 108 19.76 -22.47 9.67
CA VAL A 108 20.27 -21.52 10.66
C VAL A 108 21.62 -22.04 11.13
N ASP A 109 22.60 -21.17 11.31
CA ASP A 109 23.85 -21.54 11.95
C ASP A 109 23.53 -21.90 13.42
N VAL A 110 23.54 -23.19 13.70
CA VAL A 110 23.22 -23.74 15.02
C VAL A 110 24.52 -24.12 15.69
N ARG A 111 24.60 -23.82 16.99
CA ARG A 111 25.69 -24.31 17.84
C ARG A 111 25.73 -25.84 17.73
N PRO A 112 26.92 -26.47 17.60
CA PRO A 112 27.03 -27.92 17.37
C PRO A 112 26.27 -28.79 18.39
N SER A 113 26.10 -28.33 19.63
CA SER A 113 25.32 -29.03 20.66
C SER A 113 23.79 -28.89 20.55
N GLN A 114 23.29 -27.98 19.71
CA GLN A 114 21.87 -27.67 19.65
C GLN A 114 21.10 -28.74 18.88
N ASP A 115 21.69 -29.35 17.85
CA ASP A 115 21.04 -30.44 17.11
C ASP A 115 20.88 -31.69 17.99
N THR A 116 21.92 -32.04 18.75
CA THR A 116 21.86 -33.14 19.73
C THR A 116 20.80 -32.88 20.80
N ILE A 117 20.80 -31.69 21.43
CA ILE A 117 19.77 -31.34 22.42
C ILE A 117 18.37 -31.34 21.80
N SER A 118 18.22 -30.81 20.58
CA SER A 118 16.93 -30.77 19.86
C SER A 118 16.39 -32.17 19.58
N ARG A 119 17.25 -33.13 19.22
CA ARG A 119 16.86 -34.54 19.05
C ARG A 119 16.35 -35.15 20.35
N PHE A 120 16.94 -34.81 21.49
CA PHE A 120 16.46 -35.28 22.79
C PHE A 120 15.17 -34.58 23.25
N VAL A 121 15.03 -33.27 23.03
CA VAL A 121 13.82 -32.50 23.36
C VAL A 121 12.65 -32.95 22.49
N ARG A 122 12.90 -33.19 21.20
CA ARG A 122 11.89 -33.64 20.23
C ARG A 122 11.56 -35.13 20.32
N GLY A 123 12.24 -35.89 21.18
CA GLY A 123 11.94 -37.30 21.44
C GLY A 123 12.56 -38.31 20.45
N ASN A 124 13.48 -37.87 19.59
CA ASN A 124 14.12 -38.67 18.54
C ASN A 124 15.57 -39.11 18.90
N GLY A 125 16.02 -38.86 20.13
CA GLY A 125 17.30 -39.39 20.62
C GLY A 125 17.22 -40.90 20.86
N ALA A 126 18.27 -41.63 20.48
CA ALA A 126 18.34 -43.09 20.51
C ALA A 126 17.86 -43.67 21.86
N GLY A 127 16.62 -44.16 21.89
CA GLY A 127 16.13 -45.11 22.88
C GLY A 127 15.10 -44.66 23.93
N LYS A 128 14.49 -43.46 23.91
CA LYS A 128 13.64 -43.06 25.06
C LYS A 128 12.42 -42.17 24.70
N LYS A 129 11.19 -42.71 24.76
CA LYS A 129 9.90 -42.03 24.49
C LYS A 129 9.40 -41.23 25.67
N ARG A 130 8.89 -39.97 25.54
CA ARG A 130 8.37 -39.06 26.61
C ARG A 130 6.86 -38.72 26.50
N ASP A 131 6.19 -38.47 27.64
CA ASP A 131 4.78 -38.12 27.93
C ASP A 131 4.54 -36.61 27.82
N ALA A 132 3.28 -36.17 27.99
CA ALA A 132 2.83 -34.79 27.76
C ALA A 132 3.52 -33.68 28.60
N THR A 133 4.25 -34.04 29.67
CA THR A 133 5.14 -33.18 30.48
C THR A 133 6.63 -33.36 30.16
N GLY A 134 6.98 -34.23 29.21
CA GLY A 134 8.34 -34.62 28.86
C GLY A 134 8.84 -35.92 29.51
N THR A 135 7.97 -36.88 29.88
CA THR A 135 8.29 -38.01 30.79
C THR A 135 8.33 -39.40 30.14
N LYS A 136 9.40 -40.22 30.30
CA LYS A 136 9.56 -41.42 29.46
C LYS A 136 8.65 -42.64 29.74
N VAL A 137 8.06 -43.27 28.72
CA VAL A 137 7.15 -44.46 28.74
C VAL A 137 7.84 -45.67 28.06
N ASP A 138 7.98 -46.91 28.56
CA ASP A 138 7.74 -47.60 29.86
C ASP A 138 8.61 -48.89 29.93
N LEU A 139 8.79 -49.44 31.16
CA LEU A 139 9.10 -50.86 31.57
C LEU A 139 10.58 -51.35 31.74
N PRO A 140 10.85 -52.38 32.59
CA PRO A 140 11.48 -52.24 33.92
C PRO A 140 12.98 -52.57 34.03
N THR A 141 13.52 -52.06 35.13
CA THR A 141 14.88 -52.03 35.68
C THR A 141 15.57 -53.39 35.86
N VAL A 142 16.83 -53.48 35.44
CA VAL A 142 17.84 -54.39 36.02
C VAL A 142 19.02 -53.52 36.45
N GLU A 143 19.28 -53.55 37.75
CA GLU A 143 20.31 -52.79 38.48
C GLU A 143 21.70 -53.40 38.24
N GLU A 144 22.76 -52.58 38.10
CA GLU A 144 24.10 -52.85 38.67
C GLU A 144 24.81 -51.50 38.96
N GLU A 145 25.48 -51.47 40.11
CA GLU A 145 26.14 -50.36 40.83
C GLU A 145 27.55 -50.00 40.26
N PRO A 146 28.21 -48.91 40.76
CA PRO A 146 29.22 -48.13 40.05
C PRO A 146 30.68 -48.53 40.39
N ASP A 147 31.60 -48.22 39.48
CA ASP A 147 33.04 -48.19 39.76
C ASP A 147 33.65 -46.84 39.38
N ASP A 148 34.36 -46.27 40.36
CA ASP A 148 35.16 -45.04 40.35
C ASP A 148 36.25 -45.02 39.27
N ILE A 149 36.36 -43.95 38.46
CA ILE A 149 37.67 -43.51 37.92
C ILE A 149 37.76 -41.97 37.86
N ASP A 150 38.82 -41.52 38.51
CA ASP A 150 39.37 -40.19 38.74
C ASP A 150 39.81 -39.41 37.46
N ARG A 151 40.14 -38.10 37.65
CA ARG A 151 41.04 -37.22 36.84
C ARG A 151 40.50 -36.26 35.74
N PRO A 152 41.21 -35.15 35.41
CA PRO A 152 41.17 -33.87 36.13
C PRO A 152 40.73 -32.67 35.26
N ARG A 153 40.30 -31.62 35.97
CA ARG A 153 39.96 -30.27 35.49
C ARG A 153 41.18 -29.58 34.86
N THR A 154 41.08 -29.23 33.57
CA THR A 154 41.97 -28.25 32.92
C THR A 154 41.15 -27.01 32.59
N GLU A 155 41.49 -25.92 33.26
CA GLU A 155 41.10 -24.57 32.89
C GLU A 155 42.24 -24.00 32.06
N ASP A 156 41.95 -23.54 30.85
CA ASP A 156 42.79 -22.56 30.15
C ASP A 156 41.85 -21.69 29.31
N GLY A 157 41.67 -20.45 29.78
CA GLY A 157 41.05 -19.40 29.00
C GLY A 157 42.06 -18.79 28.03
N LEU A 158 41.58 -18.31 26.88
CA LEU A 158 42.21 -17.17 26.21
C LEU A 158 41.20 -16.39 25.38
N GLU A 159 41.17 -15.10 25.66
CA GLU A 159 40.41 -14.04 25.03
C GLU A 159 40.86 -13.72 23.59
N LYS A 160 40.15 -12.75 22.98
CA LYS A 160 40.57 -11.81 21.91
C LYS A 160 40.27 -12.29 20.48
N LYS A 161 39.68 -11.51 19.57
CA LYS A 161 39.47 -10.05 19.47
C LYS A 161 38.34 -9.77 18.49
N THR A 162 37.50 -8.80 18.81
CA THR A 162 36.77 -7.98 17.84
C THR A 162 37.75 -6.98 17.21
N SER A 163 37.87 -6.96 15.89
CA SER A 163 38.37 -5.81 15.14
C SER A 163 37.51 -5.68 13.87
N CYS A 164 36.67 -4.65 13.79
CA CYS A 164 37.01 -3.35 13.18
C CYS A 164 37.49 -3.48 11.74
N GLU A 165 36.59 -3.19 10.79
CA GLU A 165 36.97 -2.42 9.61
C GLU A 165 35.79 -1.51 9.24
N GLN A 166 35.80 -0.32 9.83
CA GLN A 166 34.95 0.79 9.43
C GLN A 166 35.55 1.35 8.14
N GLY A 167 34.89 1.09 7.02
CA GLY A 167 35.21 1.74 5.75
C GLY A 167 34.91 3.23 5.84
N GLU A 168 35.98 4.01 5.96
CA GLU A 168 36.03 5.46 5.84
C GLU A 168 35.66 5.85 4.39
N TRP A 169 34.43 6.32 4.17
CA TRP A 169 34.01 6.91 2.89
C TRP A 169 34.28 8.41 2.93
N ASP A 170 35.42 8.80 2.38
CA ASP A 170 35.83 10.19 2.23
C ASP A 170 34.89 10.93 1.25
N HIS A 171 33.98 11.73 1.80
CA HIS A 171 33.14 12.65 1.04
C HIS A 171 33.91 13.96 0.77
N ARG A 172 34.85 13.93 -0.18
CA ARG A 172 35.41 15.15 -0.78
C ARG A 172 35.31 15.12 -2.29
N SER A 173 34.19 15.62 -2.79
CA SER A 173 34.09 16.19 -4.13
C SER A 173 33.12 17.36 -4.10
N ARG A 174 33.57 18.47 -3.52
CA ARG A 174 33.01 19.80 -3.81
C ARG A 174 33.86 20.42 -4.92
N PRO A 175 33.30 20.80 -6.07
CA PRO A 175 34.04 21.61 -7.04
C PRO A 175 34.30 23.01 -6.46
N ARG A 176 35.56 23.43 -6.55
CA ARG A 176 36.02 24.81 -6.30
C ARG A 176 35.29 25.74 -7.27
N LEU A 177 34.48 26.65 -6.74
CA LEU A 177 34.09 27.87 -7.45
C LEU A 177 35.31 28.80 -7.45
N LEU A 178 35.83 29.11 -8.63
CA LEU A 178 36.77 30.21 -8.85
C LEU A 178 35.95 31.49 -9.08
N PRO A 179 36.30 32.63 -8.46
CA PRO A 179 35.78 33.92 -8.88
C PRO A 179 36.66 34.47 -10.01
N GLY A 180 36.01 34.89 -11.10
CA GLY A 180 36.56 35.68 -12.20
C GLY A 180 35.50 36.67 -12.64
#